data_AF-A0A168LF07-F1
#
_entry.id   AF-A0A168LF07-F1
#
_cell.length_a   1.000
_cell.length_b   1.000
_cell.length_c   1.000
_cell.angle_alpha   90.00
_cell.angle_beta   90.00
_cell.angle_gamma   90.00
#
_symmetry.space_group_name_H-M   'P 1'
#
loop_
_entity.id
_entity.type
_entity.pdbx_description
1 polymer ?
#
loop_
_entity_poly.entity_id
_entity_poly.type
_entity_poly.pdbx_seq_one_letter_code
_entity_poly.pdbx_strand_id
1 'polypeptide(L)'
;MNDSLPEKVTSPNSPDPSTKYDQVTYRDLVIFEERLRGNMIRLRKRKRKFEALLCCLLALLGYFFYAVFVDPSKTFTNHLMNTMALLVVAGSLVFFYRSGMYSEKIMYAAQFVPHCNRALSSFNLQFNRRGESGELNFYPMIPKQLQDGFDRYRKQYLARKKARQQSNKKAA
;
A
#
# COMPACT_ATOMS: atom_id res chain seq x y z
N MET A 1 -0.75 -51.79 -43.02
CA MET A 1 -0.76 -51.74 -41.54
C MET A 1 0.28 -50.73 -41.10
N ASN A 2 -0.14 -49.51 -40.78
CA ASN A 2 0.52 -48.68 -39.78
C ASN A 2 -0.48 -47.64 -39.31
N ASP A 3 -0.69 -47.65 -38.00
CA ASP A 3 -1.77 -47.01 -37.27
C ASP A 3 -1.78 -45.49 -37.40
N SER A 4 -2.86 -44.97 -37.97
CA SER A 4 -3.25 -43.58 -37.82
C SER A 4 -3.67 -43.33 -36.37
N LEU A 5 -2.86 -42.57 -35.63
CA LEU A 5 -3.18 -42.08 -34.28
C LEU A 5 -4.58 -41.42 -34.27
N PRO A 6 -5.43 -41.69 -33.26
CA PRO A 6 -6.75 -41.09 -33.20
C PRO A 6 -6.63 -39.58 -32.96
N GLU A 7 -7.13 -38.83 -33.93
CA GLU A 7 -7.35 -37.39 -33.86
C GLU A 7 -8.16 -37.07 -32.60
N LYS A 8 -7.58 -36.27 -31.70
CA LYS A 8 -8.21 -35.83 -30.46
C LYS A 8 -9.38 -34.90 -30.81
N VAL A 9 -10.56 -35.50 -31.00
CA VAL A 9 -11.83 -34.79 -31.21
C VAL A 9 -12.05 -33.86 -30.02
N THR A 10 -11.75 -32.58 -30.23
CA THR A 10 -11.99 -31.52 -29.25
C THR A 10 -13.45 -31.12 -29.37
N SER A 11 -14.31 -31.76 -28.56
CA SER A 11 -15.73 -31.43 -28.46
C SER A 11 -15.92 -30.02 -27.85
N PRO A 12 -16.73 -29.12 -28.44
CA PRO A 12 -16.68 -27.70 -28.12
C PRO A 12 -17.56 -27.25 -26.94
N ASN A 13 -18.06 -28.15 -26.07
CA ASN A 13 -19.05 -27.73 -25.06
C ASN A 13 -19.02 -28.44 -23.69
N SER A 14 -17.91 -29.06 -23.31
CA SER A 14 -17.70 -29.47 -21.91
C SER A 14 -16.92 -28.36 -21.19
N PRO A 15 -17.39 -27.79 -20.06
CA PRO A 15 -16.56 -26.89 -19.26
C PRO A 15 -15.38 -27.71 -18.72
N ASP A 16 -14.26 -27.57 -19.41
CA ASP A 16 -13.01 -28.26 -19.16
C ASP A 16 -12.62 -28.05 -17.68
N PRO A 17 -12.31 -29.11 -16.89
CA PRO A 17 -12.02 -28.98 -15.47
C PRO A 17 -10.90 -27.98 -15.17
N SER A 18 -9.96 -27.82 -16.11
CA SER A 18 -8.95 -26.77 -16.18
C SER A 18 -9.50 -25.36 -15.87
N THR A 19 -10.66 -25.02 -16.44
CA THR A 19 -11.29 -23.69 -16.28
C THR A 19 -11.75 -23.43 -14.84
N LYS A 20 -12.20 -24.46 -14.11
CA LYS A 20 -12.58 -24.31 -12.70
C LYS A 20 -11.35 -24.14 -11.81
N TYR A 21 -10.28 -24.90 -12.05
CA TYR A 21 -9.01 -24.74 -11.32
C TYR A 21 -8.40 -23.36 -11.56
N ASP A 22 -8.48 -22.85 -12.78
CA ASP A 22 -8.01 -21.51 -13.14
C ASP A 22 -8.81 -20.43 -12.41
N GLN A 23 -10.15 -20.55 -12.32
CA GLN A 23 -10.98 -19.60 -11.59
C GLN A 23 -10.65 -19.54 -10.09
N VAL A 24 -10.41 -20.69 -9.45
CA VAL A 24 -10.01 -20.73 -8.03
C VAL A 24 -8.64 -20.07 -7.85
N THR A 25 -7.70 -20.38 -8.75
CA THR A 25 -6.36 -19.80 -8.76
C THR A 25 -6.40 -18.28 -8.92
N TYR A 26 -7.16 -17.77 -9.89
CA TYR A 26 -7.32 -16.32 -10.10
C TYR A 26 -7.96 -15.64 -8.90
N ARG A 27 -8.97 -16.27 -8.29
CA ARG A 27 -9.64 -15.74 -7.09
C ARG A 27 -8.65 -15.61 -5.94
N ASP A 28 -7.89 -16.66 -5.67
CA ASP A 28 -6.95 -16.69 -4.55
C ASP A 28 -5.80 -15.71 -4.76
N LEU A 29 -5.37 -15.52 -6.02
CA LEU A 29 -4.36 -14.54 -6.38
C LEU A 29 -4.84 -13.08 -6.21
N VAL A 30 -6.10 -12.78 -6.57
CA VAL A 30 -6.72 -11.48 -6.28
C VAL A 30 -6.84 -11.25 -4.77
N ILE A 31 -7.25 -12.26 -4.00
CA ILE A 31 -7.34 -12.16 -2.53
C ILE A 31 -5.97 -11.88 -1.93
N PHE A 32 -4.94 -12.58 -2.40
CA PHE A 32 -3.57 -12.38 -1.97
C PHE A 32 -3.09 -10.96 -2.27
N GLU A 33 -3.35 -10.45 -3.48
CA GLU A 33 -3.08 -9.07 -3.85
C GLU A 33 -3.77 -8.08 -2.89
N GLU A 34 -5.05 -8.29 -2.58
CA GLU A 34 -5.79 -7.44 -1.65
C GLU A 34 -5.22 -7.47 -0.22
N ARG A 35 -4.77 -8.63 0.26
CA ARG A 35 -4.10 -8.74 1.57
C ARG A 35 -2.77 -8.01 1.60
N LEU A 36 -2.00 -8.08 0.52
CA LEU A 36 -0.69 -7.44 0.42
C LEU A 36 -0.84 -5.90 0.36
N ARG A 37 -1.82 -5.43 -0.43
CA ARG A 37 -2.24 -4.02 -0.45
C ARG A 37 -2.75 -3.56 0.91
N GLY A 38 -3.62 -4.35 1.55
CA GLY A 38 -4.19 -4.03 2.85
C GLY A 38 -3.12 -3.87 3.93
N ASN A 39 -2.13 -4.75 3.97
CA ASN A 39 -0.99 -4.63 4.86
C ASN A 39 -0.18 -3.37 4.57
N MET A 40 0.18 -3.10 3.31
CA MET A 40 0.92 -1.88 2.96
C MET A 40 0.16 -0.59 3.33
N ILE A 41 -1.16 -0.53 3.10
CA ILE A 41 -1.99 0.62 3.44
C ILE A 41 -2.01 0.84 4.95
N ARG A 42 -2.15 -0.23 5.75
CA ARG A 42 -2.09 -0.15 7.22
C ARG A 42 -0.75 0.41 7.69
N LEU A 43 0.36 -0.06 7.11
CA LEU A 43 1.69 0.45 7.39
C LEU A 43 1.83 1.94 7.04
N ARG A 44 1.40 2.36 5.84
CA ARG A 44 1.45 3.76 5.39
C ARG A 44 0.55 4.69 6.20
N LYS A 45 -0.66 4.24 6.58
CA LYS A 45 -1.60 5.05 7.38
C LYS A 45 -1.03 5.34 8.78
N ARG A 46 -0.34 4.36 9.37
CA ARG A 46 0.40 4.57 10.62
C ARG A 46 1.52 5.60 10.40
N LYS A 47 2.34 5.47 9.34
CA LYS A 47 3.39 6.43 9.00
C LYS A 47 2.87 7.87 8.84
N ARG A 48 1.78 8.09 8.10
CA ARG A 48 1.25 9.43 7.81
C ARG A 48 0.88 10.23 9.06
N LYS A 49 0.34 9.57 10.10
CA LYS A 49 0.00 10.24 11.37
C LYS A 49 1.23 10.84 12.04
N PHE A 50 2.35 10.12 11.98
CA PHE A 50 3.61 10.54 12.59
C PHE A 50 4.33 11.60 11.77
N GLU A 51 4.27 11.48 10.44
CA GLU A 51 4.78 12.51 9.53
C GLU A 51 4.02 13.83 9.71
N ALA A 52 2.69 13.78 9.85
CA ALA A 52 1.88 14.95 10.16
C ALA A 52 2.23 15.56 11.52
N LEU A 53 2.47 14.73 12.55
CA LEU A 53 2.89 15.19 13.88
C LEU A 53 4.27 15.85 13.83
N LEU A 54 5.24 15.28 13.10
CA LEU A 54 6.55 15.90 12.88
C LEU A 54 6.40 17.27 12.21
N CYS A 55 5.67 17.34 11.09
CA CYS A 55 5.49 18.59 10.36
C CYS A 55 4.82 19.67 11.24
N CYS A 56 3.84 19.26 12.07
CA CYS A 56 3.21 20.15 13.03
C CYS A 56 4.21 20.65 14.09
N LEU A 57 5.02 19.76 14.66
CA LEU A 57 6.07 20.15 15.63
C LEU A 57 7.09 21.11 15.01
N LEU A 58 7.53 20.87 13.77
CA LEU A 58 8.46 21.77 13.07
C LEU A 58 7.83 23.14 12.79
N ALA A 59 6.56 23.18 12.38
CA ALA A 59 5.85 24.44 12.14
C ALA A 59 5.68 25.23 13.44
N LEU A 60 5.29 24.57 14.54
CA LEU A 60 5.21 25.20 15.86
C LEU A 60 6.57 25.69 16.34
N LEU A 61 7.62 24.90 16.13
CA LEU A 61 8.98 25.29 16.50
C LEU A 61 9.40 26.58 15.77
N GLY A 62 9.20 26.65 14.45
CA GLY A 62 9.48 27.85 13.67
C GLY A 62 8.64 29.05 14.08
N TYR A 63 7.34 28.85 14.33
CA TYR A 63 6.44 29.90 14.80
C TYR A 63 6.87 30.48 16.16
N PHE A 64 7.10 29.62 17.16
CA PHE A 64 7.52 30.09 18.48
C PHE A 64 8.92 30.69 18.44
N PHE A 65 9.81 30.18 17.60
CA PHE A 65 11.12 30.79 17.40
C PHE A 65 10.98 32.22 16.85
N TYR A 66 10.15 32.43 15.82
CA TYR A 66 9.84 33.76 15.30
C TYR A 66 9.22 34.67 16.36
N ALA A 67 8.22 34.16 17.10
CA ALA A 67 7.49 34.93 18.12
C ALA A 67 8.33 35.28 19.37
N VAL A 68 9.43 34.56 19.63
CA VAL A 68 10.35 34.87 20.74
C VAL A 68 11.46 35.81 20.27
N PHE A 69 12.02 35.61 19.07
CA PHE A 69 13.21 36.36 18.62
C PHE A 69 12.90 37.61 17.79
N VAL A 70 11.84 37.63 16.99
CA VAL A 70 11.55 38.74 16.05
C VAL A 70 10.55 39.74 16.65
N ASP A 71 9.47 39.25 17.25
CA ASP A 71 8.43 40.07 17.87
C ASP A 71 8.32 39.79 19.39
N PRO A 72 9.33 40.17 20.20
CA PRO A 72 9.23 40.05 21.65
C PRO A 72 8.08 40.95 22.15
N SER A 73 6.93 40.34 22.44
CA SER A 73 5.77 41.04 22.98
C SER A 73 6.16 41.76 24.29
N LYS A 74 5.80 43.05 24.40
CA LYS A 74 6.09 43.89 25.58
C LYS A 74 5.50 43.33 26.87
N THR A 75 4.48 42.47 26.77
CA THR A 75 3.86 41.79 27.90
C THR A 75 4.74 40.60 28.33
N PHE A 76 5.40 40.75 29.48
CA PHE A 76 6.29 39.73 30.07
C PHE A 76 5.65 38.33 30.13
N THR A 77 4.36 38.24 30.46
CA THR A 77 3.61 36.98 30.50
C THR A 77 3.58 36.26 29.15
N ASN A 78 3.35 36.98 28.05
CA ASN A 78 3.30 36.38 26.71
C ASN A 78 4.68 35.90 26.26
N HIS A 79 5.71 36.69 26.53
CA HIS A 79 7.10 36.30 26.25
C HIS A 79 7.50 35.05 27.05
N LEU A 80 7.15 35.00 28.34
CA LEU A 80 7.40 33.84 29.19
C LEU A 80 6.65 32.60 28.69
N MET A 81 5.36 32.74 28.36
CA MET A 81 4.54 31.64 27.82
C MET A 81 5.10 31.11 26.50
N ASN A 82 5.48 31.98 25.56
CA ASN A 82 6.07 31.56 24.28
C ASN A 82 7.42 30.87 24.46
N THR A 83 8.24 31.34 25.42
CA THR A 83 9.54 30.73 25.73
C THR A 83 9.35 29.33 26.33
N MET A 84 8.42 29.16 27.27
CA MET A 84 8.10 27.85 27.84
C MET A 84 7.52 26.90 26.79
N ALA A 85 6.63 27.40 25.91
CA ALA A 85 6.09 26.64 24.79
C ALA A 85 7.20 26.19 23.82
N LEU A 86 8.17 27.06 23.51
CA LEU A 86 9.33 26.72 22.67
C LEU A 86 10.17 25.60 23.29
N LEU A 87 10.44 25.65 24.60
CA LEU A 87 11.16 24.58 25.30
C LEU A 87 10.39 23.26 25.30
N VAL A 88 9.07 23.29 25.49
CA VAL A 88 8.22 22.09 25.44
C VAL A 88 8.22 21.48 24.03
N VAL A 89 8.14 22.29 22.97
CA VAL A 89 8.16 21.79 21.58
C VAL A 89 9.54 21.22 21.24
N ALA A 90 10.62 21.90 21.63
CA ALA A 90 11.99 21.40 21.45
C ALA A 90 12.22 20.09 22.21
N GLY A 91 11.79 20.00 23.47
CA GLY A 91 11.86 18.78 24.27
C GLY A 91 11.03 17.64 23.66
N SER A 92 9.84 17.94 23.15
CA SER A 92 8.98 16.98 22.45
C SER A 92 9.65 16.43 21.17
N LEU A 93 10.37 17.28 20.43
CA LEU A 93 11.12 16.87 19.24
C LEU A 93 12.28 15.93 19.61
N VAL A 94 13.02 16.23 20.67
CA VAL A 94 14.10 15.36 21.19
C VAL A 94 13.55 14.03 21.66
N PHE A 95 12.45 14.03 22.43
CA PHE A 95 11.77 12.80 22.84
C PHE A 95 11.36 11.98 21.62
N PHE A 96 10.83 12.63 20.59
CA PHE A 96 10.37 11.94 19.40
C PHE A 96 11.53 11.38 18.56
N TYR A 97 12.67 12.06 18.53
CA TYR A 97 13.92 11.54 17.95
C TYR A 97 14.47 10.35 18.76
N ARG A 98 14.53 10.48 20.08
CA ARG A 98 14.99 9.44 21.03
C ARG A 98 14.09 8.20 21.02
N SER A 99 12.78 8.39 20.82
CA SER A 99 11.78 7.33 20.73
C SER A 99 12.04 6.39 19.54
N GLY A 100 12.98 6.70 18.63
CA GLY A 100 13.42 5.80 17.56
C GLY A 100 12.36 5.53 16.50
N MET A 101 11.20 6.16 16.66
CA MET A 101 9.97 5.84 15.96
C MET A 101 9.98 6.36 14.50
N TYR A 102 10.87 7.31 14.19
CA TYR A 102 11.17 7.77 12.84
C TYR A 102 11.90 6.75 11.99
N SER A 103 12.98 6.18 12.52
CA SER A 103 13.85 5.25 11.78
C SER A 103 13.13 3.92 11.55
N GLU A 104 12.54 3.34 12.60
CA GLU A 104 11.88 2.04 12.49
C GLU A 104 10.68 2.07 11.54
N LYS A 105 9.83 3.09 11.58
CA LYS A 105 8.55 3.05 10.84
C LYS A 105 8.68 3.53 9.40
N ILE A 106 9.60 4.45 9.12
CA ILE A 106 9.81 4.98 7.76
C ILE A 106 10.63 3.98 6.94
N MET A 107 11.67 3.40 7.53
CA MET A 107 12.53 2.43 6.85
C MET A 107 11.81 1.09 6.63
N TYR A 108 11.00 0.63 7.58
CA TYR A 108 10.20 -0.59 7.41
C TYR A 108 9.15 -0.46 6.30
N ALA A 109 8.55 0.73 6.13
CA ALA A 109 7.66 0.96 5.00
C ALA A 109 8.43 0.95 3.66
N ALA A 110 9.67 1.43 3.61
CA ALA A 110 10.52 1.36 2.43
C ALA A 110 10.98 -0.09 2.13
N GLN A 111 11.36 -0.83 3.17
CA GLN A 111 11.86 -2.21 3.11
C GLN A 111 10.76 -3.27 2.96
N PHE A 112 9.49 -2.93 3.26
CA PHE A 112 8.36 -3.85 3.08
C PHE A 112 8.27 -4.38 1.64
N VAL A 113 8.52 -3.52 0.64
CA VAL A 113 8.46 -3.93 -0.77
C VAL A 113 9.56 -4.91 -1.14
N PRO A 114 10.86 -4.62 -0.91
CA PRO A 114 11.90 -5.60 -1.24
C PRO A 114 11.80 -6.89 -0.39
N HIS A 115 11.35 -6.82 0.86
CA HIS A 115 11.07 -8.03 1.67
C HIS A 115 9.94 -8.88 1.06
N CYS A 116 8.82 -8.26 0.69
CA CYS A 116 7.74 -8.97 0.01
C CYS A 116 8.20 -9.46 -1.37
N ASN A 117 8.95 -8.67 -2.12
CA ASN A 117 9.42 -9.04 -3.46
C ASN A 117 10.35 -10.25 -3.43
N ARG A 118 11.14 -10.41 -2.36
CA ARG A 118 11.97 -11.60 -2.14
C ARG A 118 11.11 -12.86 -1.95
N ALA A 119 10.03 -12.77 -1.17
CA ALA A 119 9.07 -13.87 -1.02
C ALA A 119 8.17 -14.08 -2.25
N LEU A 120 7.88 -13.02 -3.02
CA LEU A 120 7.09 -13.09 -4.25
C LEU A 120 7.90 -13.66 -5.42
N SER A 121 9.23 -13.51 -5.39
CA SER A 121 10.13 -14.02 -6.42
C SER A 121 10.07 -15.55 -6.55
N SER A 122 9.88 -16.29 -5.45
CA SER A 122 9.68 -17.75 -5.48
C SER A 122 8.38 -18.15 -6.19
N PHE A 123 7.43 -17.23 -6.30
CA PHE A 123 6.18 -17.42 -7.03
C PHE A 123 6.20 -16.78 -8.43
N ASN A 124 7.35 -16.30 -8.90
CA ASN A 124 7.48 -15.54 -10.16
C ASN A 124 6.52 -14.32 -10.21
N LEU A 125 6.32 -13.67 -9.05
CA LEU A 125 5.52 -12.45 -8.91
C LEU A 125 6.42 -11.30 -8.47
N GLN A 126 6.04 -10.09 -8.84
CA GLN A 126 6.61 -8.84 -8.33
C GLN A 126 5.52 -7.91 -7.83
N PHE A 127 5.78 -7.24 -6.71
CA PHE A 127 4.88 -6.21 -6.21
C PHE A 127 5.44 -4.83 -6.54
N ASN A 128 4.92 -4.21 -7.60
CA ASN A 128 5.40 -2.91 -8.04
C ASN A 128 4.67 -1.77 -7.31
N ARG A 129 5.47 -0.93 -6.65
CA ARG A 129 4.98 0.22 -5.87
C ARG A 129 4.69 1.48 -6.70
N ARG A 130 4.86 1.40 -8.03
CA ARG A 130 4.94 2.56 -8.95
C ARG A 130 3.60 3.24 -9.25
N GLY A 131 2.48 2.70 -8.75
CA GLY A 131 1.18 3.36 -8.76
C GLY A 131 0.57 3.41 -7.36
N GLU A 132 -0.32 4.37 -7.11
CA GLU A 132 -1.03 4.55 -5.82
C GLU A 132 -1.73 3.26 -5.32
N SER A 133 -2.02 2.32 -6.22
CA SER A 133 -2.69 1.04 -5.97
C SER A 133 -1.77 -0.13 -5.60
N GLY A 134 -0.47 -0.11 -5.93
CA GLY A 134 0.45 -1.25 -5.75
C GLY A 134 -0.04 -2.50 -6.49
N GLU A 135 0.47 -2.78 -7.68
CA GLU A 135 -0.01 -3.88 -8.53
C GLU A 135 0.91 -5.09 -8.44
N LEU A 136 0.29 -6.28 -8.39
CA LEU A 136 0.97 -7.54 -8.61
C LEU A 136 1.27 -7.67 -10.11
N ASN A 137 2.55 -7.75 -10.47
CA ASN A 137 3.02 -8.03 -11.82
C ASN A 137 3.57 -9.45 -11.88
N PHE A 138 3.27 -10.16 -12.95
CA PHE A 138 3.89 -11.46 -13.23
C PHE A 138 5.25 -11.24 -13.86
N TYR A 139 6.21 -12.11 -13.54
CA TYR A 139 7.42 -12.21 -14.33
C TYR A 139 7.08 -12.76 -15.73
N PRO A 140 7.84 -12.36 -16.78
CA PRO A 140 7.61 -12.79 -18.15
C PRO A 140 7.77 -14.31 -18.37
N MET A 141 8.29 -15.04 -17.38
CA MET A 141 8.42 -16.50 -17.38
C MET A 141 7.06 -17.22 -17.33
N ILE A 142 5.99 -16.53 -16.91
CA ILE A 142 4.66 -17.13 -16.75
C ILE A 142 3.95 -17.20 -18.12
N PRO A 143 3.28 -18.31 -18.46
CA PRO A 143 2.54 -18.44 -19.72
C PRO A 143 1.55 -17.29 -19.92
N LYS A 144 1.59 -16.65 -21.10
CA LYS A 144 0.74 -15.49 -21.42
C LYS A 144 -0.76 -15.77 -21.31
N GLN A 145 -1.19 -17.01 -21.57
CA GLN A 145 -2.59 -17.40 -21.45
C GLN A 145 -3.12 -17.25 -20.01
N LEU A 146 -2.30 -17.60 -19.01
CA LEU A 146 -2.65 -17.44 -17.60
C LEU A 146 -2.68 -15.96 -17.20
N GLN A 147 -1.72 -15.18 -17.72
CA GLN A 147 -1.64 -13.74 -17.49
C GLN A 147 -2.88 -13.03 -18.06
N ASP A 148 -3.24 -13.33 -19.31
CA ASP A 148 -4.43 -12.78 -19.98
C ASP A 148 -5.73 -13.22 -19.28
N GLY A 149 -5.80 -14.48 -18.84
CA GLY A 149 -6.92 -15.02 -18.07
C GLY A 149 -7.12 -14.31 -16.73
N PHE A 150 -6.02 -14.12 -15.98
CA PHE A 150 -6.04 -13.37 -14.74
C PHE A 150 -6.41 -11.91 -14.94
N ASP A 151 -5.85 -11.23 -15.95
CA ASP A 151 -6.15 -9.82 -16.22
C ASP A 151 -7.62 -9.59 -16.56
N ARG A 152 -8.23 -10.52 -17.31
CA ARG A 152 -9.68 -10.53 -17.57
C ARG A 152 -10.48 -10.68 -16.27
N TYR A 153 -10.13 -11.68 -15.45
CA TYR A 153 -10.80 -11.92 -14.17
C TYR A 153 -10.70 -10.72 -13.22
N ARG A 154 -9.50 -10.12 -13.13
CA ARG A 154 -9.20 -8.95 -12.30
C ARG A 154 -10.03 -7.74 -12.72
N LYS A 155 -10.11 -7.44 -14.03
CA LYS A 155 -10.97 -6.36 -14.55
C LYS A 155 -12.43 -6.58 -14.18
N GLN A 156 -12.93 -7.80 -14.33
CA GLN A 156 -14.30 -8.14 -13.98
C GLN A 156 -14.57 -8.01 -12.47
N TYR A 157 -13.65 -8.46 -11.63
CA TYR A 157 -13.72 -8.32 -10.18
C TYR A 157 -13.76 -6.84 -9.75
N LEU A 158 -12.88 -6.01 -10.32
CA LEU A 158 -12.82 -4.56 -10.03
C LEU A 158 -14.10 -3.84 -10.48
N ALA A 159 -14.64 -4.19 -11.65
CA ALA A 159 -15.91 -3.64 -12.14
C ALA A 159 -17.06 -3.95 -11.16
N ARG A 160 -17.16 -5.21 -10.71
CA ARG A 160 -18.14 -5.63 -9.69
C ARG A 160 -17.98 -4.87 -8.37
N LYS A 161 -16.74 -4.65 -7.93
CA LYS A 161 -16.44 -3.91 -6.70
C LYS A 161 -16.85 -2.43 -6.82
N LYS A 162 -16.55 -1.77 -7.95
CA LYS A 162 -16.97 -0.38 -8.21
C LYS A 162 -18.50 -0.25 -8.27
N ALA A 163 -19.19 -1.18 -8.93
CA ALA A 163 -20.65 -1.20 -9.00
C ALA A 163 -21.29 -1.31 -7.61
N ARG A 164 -20.77 -2.20 -6.75
CA ARG A 164 -21.23 -2.32 -5.34
C ARG A 164 -20.99 -1.05 -4.51
N GLN A 165 -19.85 -0.39 -4.72
CA GLN A 165 -19.57 0.87 -4.02
C GLN A 165 -20.48 2.01 -4.47
N GLN A 166 -20.81 2.07 -5.77
CA GLN A 166 -21.75 3.04 -6.31
C GLN A 166 -23.17 2.79 -5.81
N SER A 167 -23.63 1.54 -5.76
CA SER A 167 -24.95 1.22 -5.22
C SER A 167 -25.02 1.57 -3.73
N ASN A 168 -23.99 1.26 -2.95
CA ASN A 168 -23.96 1.56 -1.52
C ASN A 168 -23.89 3.07 -1.22
N LYS A 169 -23.25 3.86 -2.10
CA LYS A 169 -23.25 5.33 -2.00
C LYS A 169 -24.55 6.00 -2.43
N LYS A 170 -25.33 5.35 -3.30
CA LYS A 170 -26.66 5.84 -3.71
C LYS A 170 -27.75 5.52 -2.69
N ALA A 171 -27.51 4.54 -1.83
CA ALA A 171 -28.44 4.09 -0.78
C ALA A 171 -28.17 4.74 0.58
N ALA A 172 -27.09 5.54 0.71
CA ALA A 172 -26.72 6.31 1.90
C ALA A 172 -26.91 7.80 1.61
#